data_AF-A0A538RPI6-F1
#
_entry.id   AF-A0A538RPI6-F1
#
_cell.length_a   1.000
_cell.length_b   1.000
_cell.length_c   1.000
_cell.angle_alpha   90.00
_cell.angle_beta   90.00
_cell.angle_gamma   90.00
#
_symmetry.space_group_name_H-M   'P 1'
#
loop_
_entity.id
_entity.type
_entity.pdbx_description
1 polymer ?
#
loop_
_entity_poly.entity_id
_entity_poly.type
_entity_poly.pdbx_seq_one_letter_code
_entity_poly.pdbx_strand_id
1 'polypeptide(L)'
;MVSNHYYTHSVLRLLTALKMSYKAAKKRAEPYTKIVEELQGIRRETVELVRKAVTENWRAYVLVNHRSEGNAPLTMQVLNDQLRDAPT
;
A
#
# COMPACT_ATOMS: atom_id res chain seq x y z
N MET A 1 -4.44 5.54 -37.18
CA MET A 1 -3.58 6.24 -36.20
C MET A 1 -3.70 5.51 -34.88
N VAL A 2 -2.63 4.83 -34.45
CA VAL A 2 -2.61 4.20 -33.12
C VAL A 2 -2.27 5.31 -32.14
N SER A 3 -3.24 5.76 -31.35
CA SER A 3 -2.99 6.77 -30.33
C SER A 3 -2.11 6.11 -29.25
N ASN A 4 -0.87 6.57 -29.16
CA ASN A 4 0.07 6.14 -28.12
C ASN A 4 -0.36 6.80 -26.80
N HIS A 5 -1.38 6.24 -26.14
CA HIS A 5 -1.83 6.69 -24.84
C HIS A 5 -0.82 6.24 -23.78
N TYR A 6 0.21 7.05 -23.54
CA TYR A 6 0.97 6.95 -22.30
C TYR A 6 0.03 7.33 -21.15
N TYR A 7 -0.44 6.34 -20.39
CA TYR A 7 -1.12 6.62 -19.14
C TYR A 7 -0.11 7.17 -18.16
N THR A 8 -0.33 8.40 -17.69
CA THR A 8 0.36 8.89 -16.49
C THR A 8 0.08 7.91 -15.36
N HIS A 9 1.10 7.62 -14.55
CA HIS A 9 1.02 6.58 -13.53
C HIS A 9 1.73 7.00 -12.24
N SER A 10 1.17 6.59 -11.11
CA SER A 10 1.74 6.72 -9.78
C SER A 10 2.18 5.38 -9.24
N VAL A 11 3.33 5.36 -8.56
CA VAL A 11 3.83 4.18 -7.85
C VAL A 11 4.05 4.54 -6.39
N LEU A 12 3.35 3.84 -5.50
CA LEU A 12 3.50 3.97 -4.06
C LEU A 12 4.19 2.72 -3.53
N ARG A 13 5.17 2.89 -2.64
CA ARG A 13 5.82 1.76 -1.96
C ARG A 13 5.72 1.96 -0.46
N LEU A 14 4.98 1.08 0.21
CA LEU A 14 4.86 1.10 1.66
C LEU A 14 6.17 0.59 2.25
N LEU A 15 6.84 1.41 3.04
CA LEU A 15 8.13 1.08 3.64
C LEU A 15 7.96 0.56 5.07
N THR A 16 9.01 -0.08 5.59
CA THR A 16 9.10 -0.45 7.00
C THR A 16 8.99 0.80 7.86
N ALA A 17 8.30 0.70 9.00
CA ALA A 17 8.26 1.79 9.98
C ALA A 17 9.68 2.29 10.32
N LEU A 18 9.81 3.61 10.44
CA LEU A 18 11.08 4.28 10.76
C LEU A 18 11.60 3.81 12.12
N LYS A 19 12.93 3.91 12.33
CA LYS A 19 13.64 3.55 13.57
C LYS A 19 13.72 2.05 13.89
N MET A 20 13.33 1.16 12.96
CA MET A 20 13.49 -0.29 13.12
C MET A 20 14.59 -0.83 12.20
N SER A 21 15.53 -1.61 12.77
CA SER A 21 16.50 -2.33 11.95
C SER A 21 15.83 -3.43 11.12
N TYR A 22 16.43 -3.76 9.98
CA TYR A 22 15.94 -4.85 9.14
C TYR A 22 15.76 -6.17 9.91
N LYS A 23 16.77 -6.54 10.69
CA LYS A 23 16.78 -7.79 11.47
C LYS A 23 15.67 -7.80 12.53
N ALA A 24 15.42 -6.67 13.19
CA ALA A 24 14.34 -6.53 14.16
C ALA A 24 12.97 -6.65 13.48
N ALA A 25 12.75 -5.98 12.34
CA ALA A 25 11.51 -6.07 11.59
C ALA A 25 11.20 -7.50 11.13
N LYS A 26 12.22 -8.22 10.64
CA LYS A 26 12.08 -9.62 10.23
C LYS A 26 11.64 -10.51 11.40
N LYS A 27 12.38 -10.44 12.52
CA LYS A 27 12.10 -11.25 13.72
C LYS A 27 10.72 -10.95 14.32
N ARG A 28 10.29 -9.68 14.29
CA ARG A 28 8.99 -9.25 14.81
C ARG A 28 7.82 -9.78 13.95
N ALA A 29 8.04 -9.90 12.64
CA ALA A 29 7.00 -10.28 11.69
C ALA A 29 6.90 -11.78 11.45
N GLU A 30 7.97 -12.55 11.59
CA GLU A 30 7.95 -14.00 11.50
C GLU A 30 6.90 -14.61 12.46
N PRO A 31 6.05 -15.55 12.02
CA PRO A 31 6.07 -16.27 10.73
C PRO A 31 5.25 -15.64 9.58
N TYR A 32 4.95 -14.35 9.63
CA TYR A 32 4.17 -13.59 8.64
C TYR A 32 2.72 -14.05 8.49
N THR A 33 2.09 -14.52 9.57
CA THR A 33 0.72 -15.06 9.55
C THR A 33 -0.35 -14.04 9.92
N LYS A 34 0.03 -12.89 10.45
CA LYS A 34 -0.89 -11.85 10.91
C LYS A 34 -0.32 -10.45 10.72
N ILE A 35 -1.19 -9.45 10.75
CA ILE A 35 -0.78 -8.07 10.94
C ILE A 35 -0.19 -7.92 12.35
N VAL A 36 1.04 -7.43 12.42
CA VAL A 36 1.80 -7.24 13.66
C VAL A 36 1.46 -5.91 14.32
N GLU A 37 1.31 -4.88 13.49
CA GLU A 37 0.96 -3.52 13.90
C GLU A 37 0.23 -2.86 12.74
N GLU A 38 -0.92 -2.27 13.05
CA GLU A 38 -1.68 -1.51 12.07
C GLU A 38 -1.12 -0.09 11.97
N LEU A 39 -0.67 0.27 10.77
CA LEU A 39 -0.20 1.61 10.45
C LEU A 39 -1.35 2.39 9.80
N GLN A 40 -2.36 2.71 10.61
CA GLN A 40 -3.60 3.36 10.17
C GLN A 40 -3.36 4.66 9.36
N GLY A 41 -2.32 5.42 9.71
CA GLY A 41 -1.90 6.59 8.94
C GLY A 41 -1.46 6.25 7.50
N ILE A 42 -0.58 5.25 7.35
CA ILE A 42 -0.11 4.78 6.03
C ILE A 42 -1.28 4.23 5.21
N ARG A 43 -2.20 3.48 5.83
CA ARG A 43 -3.39 2.94 5.15
C ARG A 43 -4.24 4.08 4.57
N ARG A 44 -4.63 5.04 5.41
CA ARG A 44 -5.43 6.20 5.00
C ARG A 44 -4.76 7.01 3.89
N GLU A 45 -3.50 7.39 4.07
CA GLU A 45 -2.75 8.18 3.09
C GLU A 45 -2.58 7.44 1.75
N THR A 46 -2.36 6.12 1.80
CA THR A 46 -2.29 5.29 0.58
C THR A 46 -3.61 5.33 -0.18
N VAL A 47 -4.74 5.15 0.51
CA VAL A 47 -6.08 5.20 -0.09
C VAL A 47 -6.37 6.57 -0.68
N GLU A 48 -6.06 7.65 0.03
CA GLU A 48 -6.23 9.03 -0.45
C GLU A 48 -5.42 9.30 -1.72
N LEU A 49 -4.15 8.90 -1.75
CA LEU A 49 -3.27 9.09 -2.91
C LEU A 49 -3.71 8.25 -4.12
N VAL A 50 -4.16 7.00 -3.89
CA VAL A 50 -4.71 6.15 -4.95
C VAL A 50 -5.95 6.79 -5.55
N ARG A 51 -6.88 7.30 -4.73
CA ARG A 51 -8.07 7.98 -5.23
C ARG A 51 -7.70 9.20 -6.05
N LYS A 52 -6.82 10.06 -5.53
CA LYS A 52 -6.36 11.26 -6.26
C LYS A 52 -5.81 10.89 -7.63
N ALA A 53 -4.94 9.88 -7.70
CA ALA A 53 -4.39 9.41 -8.97
C ALA A 53 -5.49 8.92 -9.94
N VAL A 54 -6.43 8.11 -9.46
CA VAL A 54 -7.53 7.59 -10.28
C VAL A 54 -8.46 8.72 -10.76
N THR A 55 -8.81 9.68 -9.89
CA THR A 55 -9.60 10.87 -10.26
C THR A 55 -8.91 11.70 -11.35
N GLU A 56 -7.57 11.72 -11.36
CA GLU A 56 -6.76 12.41 -12.39
C GLU A 56 -6.53 11.54 -13.64
N ASN A 57 -7.22 10.40 -13.79
CA ASN A 57 -7.07 9.42 -14.87
C ASN A 57 -5.67 8.77 -14.93
N TRP A 58 -4.98 8.66 -13.79
CA TRP A 58 -3.68 7.99 -13.70
C TRP A 58 -3.85 6.55 -13.25
N ARG A 59 -2.94 5.68 -13.71
CA ARG A 59 -2.83 4.32 -13.16
C ARG A 59 -2.07 4.36 -11.84
N ALA A 60 -2.65 3.85 -10.77
CA ALA A 60 -1.99 3.73 -9.47
C ALA A 60 -1.49 2.30 -9.22
N TYR A 61 -0.22 2.15 -8.86
CA TYR A 61 0.37 0.88 -8.42
C TYR A 61 0.83 1.00 -6.97
N VAL A 62 0.38 0.09 -6.11
CA VAL A 62 0.75 0.05 -4.69
C VAL A 62 1.58 -1.20 -4.42
N LEU A 63 2.83 -1.00 -4.01
CA LEU A 63 3.78 -2.05 -3.65
C LEU A 63 3.84 -2.17 -2.12
N VAL A 64 3.26 -3.23 -1.59
CA VAL A 64 3.25 -3.49 -0.15
C VAL A 64 4.47 -4.32 0.25
N ASN A 65 5.37 -3.73 1.01
CA ASN A 65 6.51 -4.43 1.59
C ASN A 65 6.05 -5.24 2.80
N HIS A 66 6.39 -6.53 2.87
CA HIS A 66 5.98 -7.42 3.97
C HIS A 66 6.35 -6.89 5.38
N ARG A 67 7.30 -5.95 5.49
CA ARG A 67 7.77 -5.35 6.75
C ARG A 67 6.99 -4.12 7.21
N SER A 68 6.11 -3.53 6.42
CA SER A 68 5.35 -2.35 6.85
C SER A 68 4.44 -2.70 8.02
N GLU A 69 3.61 -3.73 7.88
CA GLU A 69 2.69 -4.19 8.93
C GLU A 69 2.92 -5.66 9.34
N GLY A 70 3.95 -6.31 8.78
CA GLY A 70 4.30 -7.69 9.09
C GLY A 70 3.55 -8.76 8.28
N ASN A 71 2.62 -8.37 7.40
CA ASN A 71 1.97 -9.29 6.45
C ASN A 71 1.45 -8.52 5.22
N ALA A 72 2.19 -8.55 4.12
CA ALA A 72 1.82 -7.81 2.90
C ALA A 72 0.48 -8.26 2.28
N PRO A 73 0.18 -9.57 2.12
CA PRO A 73 -1.13 -10.02 1.63
C PRO A 73 -2.31 -9.46 2.42
N LEU A 74 -2.27 -9.53 3.75
CA LEU A 74 -3.36 -9.00 4.59
C LEU A 74 -3.45 -7.47 4.51
N THR A 75 -2.32 -6.76 4.46
CA THR A 75 -2.33 -5.30 4.25
C THR A 75 -2.96 -4.95 2.89
N MET A 76 -2.66 -5.70 1.83
CA MET A 76 -3.26 -5.49 0.50
C MET A 76 -4.77 -5.70 0.52
N GLN A 77 -5.25 -6.72 1.23
CA GLN A 77 -6.70 -6.97 1.40
C GLN A 77 -7.37 -5.78 2.09
N VAL A 78 -6.83 -5.32 3.22
CA VAL A 78 -7.39 -4.16 3.95
C VAL A 78 -7.42 -2.90 3.07
N LEU A 79 -6.36 -2.62 2.31
CA LEU A 79 -6.34 -1.47 1.39
C LEU A 79 -7.39 -1.60 0.29
N ASN A 80 -7.57 -2.79 -0.28
CA ASN A 80 -8.59 -3.05 -1.28
C ASN A 80 -10.00 -2.85 -0.71
N ASP A 81 -10.26 -3.33 0.50
CA ASP A 81 -11.56 -3.19 1.14
C ASP A 81 -11.87 -1.71 1.43
N GLN A 82 -10.90 -0.96 1.95
CA GLN A 82 -11.01 0.49 2.15
C GLN A 82 -11.23 1.29 0.86
N LEU A 83 -10.70 0.81 -0.27
CA LEU A 83 -10.93 1.42 -1.58
C LEU A 83 -12.34 1.11 -2.11
N ARG A 84 -12.92 -0.05 -1.77
CA ARG A 84 -14.27 -0.47 -2.18
C ARG A 84 -15.37 0.16 -1.33
N ASP A 85 -15.17 0.22 -0.02
CA ASP A 85 -16.20 0.62 0.95
C ASP A 85 -16.37 2.14 1.05
N ALA A 86 -15.52 2.89 0.38
CA ALA A 86 -15.57 4.33 0.45
C ALA A 86 -16.51 4.94 -0.60
N PRO A 87 -17.21 6.03 -0.24
CA PRO A 87 -18.00 6.78 -1.21
C PRO A 87 -17.10 7.25 -2.37
N THR A 88 -17.53 6.95 -3.61
CA THR A 88 -16.97 7.51 -4.85
C THR A 88 -17.19 9.01 -4.94
#